data_AF-A0A395MXV0-F1
#
_entry.id   AF-A0A395MXV0-F1
#
_cell.length_a   1.000
_cell.length_b   1.000
_cell.length_c   1.000
_cell.angle_alpha   90.00
_cell.angle_beta   90.00
_cell.angle_gamma   90.00
#
_symmetry.space_group_name_H-M   'P 1'
#
loop_
_entity.id
_entity.type
_entity.pdbx_description
1 polymer ?
#
loop_
_entity_poly.entity_id
_entity_poly.type
_entity_poly.pdbx_seq_one_letter_code
_entity_poly.pdbx_strand_id
1 'polypeptide(L)'
;MKPHPVVRPSDKSTASAKYTFDGSTTRPRSPVMDLFETLPAELLVPVLRNLPDLGSLYNIARASPRVFHFLNGSLGAAILEHILDSWCGVILDHPGISTGVDEGFFDRWEASTTLWVSHILRLIALVRSCSSTNPVAENLTSFTLKYVMPTKTPIVVYPHVTLIPPSCLPTIRLQDVTGGDQALSTREMLCLIRKIVALTDECFHFFHDRIKATQPQHLIRKLSDTRYLGSSYKFDVGGEVSYYEYQHILHGFCSLQLRYELNNAVQEGRLAWSPDDIEAIRGMNKTYQAHIDYEKPEVCFSWEPLSTAAIYVASLEGVPDESSSVGDVALGRNGLRVFYDTGLRPLKGGHLKLPRPKHEDTRFTWPTTVIRQPPPSRTFLGHCYRLMFAGEGAARSPNILISRNSRYITEGLLFRPFRRLGLNIWDDDRLLRMEMVYGPSCASYIANAFTQVGNYDENLAFTWASLLSPKEKDELRAYQQMGD
;
A
#
# COMPACT_ATOMS: atom_id res chain seq x y z
N MET A 1 -43.71 -40.77 -49.27
CA MET A 1 -43.04 -39.58 -48.67
C MET A 1 -41.65 -39.99 -48.22
N LYS A 2 -40.64 -39.21 -48.61
CA LYS A 2 -39.19 -39.50 -48.53
C LYS A 2 -38.66 -39.46 -47.09
N PRO A 3 -37.43 -39.99 -46.89
CA PRO A 3 -36.35 -39.04 -46.61
C PRO A 3 -35.15 -39.22 -47.56
N HIS A 4 -34.59 -38.07 -47.94
CA HIS A 4 -33.44 -37.91 -48.82
C HIS A 4 -32.13 -38.33 -48.13
N PRO A 5 -31.22 -39.03 -48.84
CA PRO A 5 -29.85 -39.22 -48.40
C PRO A 5 -28.95 -38.03 -48.76
N VAL A 6 -27.99 -37.79 -47.86
CA VAL A 6 -26.93 -36.78 -47.94
C VAL A 6 -26.00 -37.07 -49.12
N VAL A 7 -25.92 -36.12 -50.06
CA VAL A 7 -24.99 -36.16 -51.21
C VAL A 7 -23.76 -35.32 -50.87
N ARG A 8 -22.58 -35.95 -50.88
CA ARG A 8 -21.28 -35.28 -51.01
C ARG A 8 -21.02 -34.90 -52.47
N PRO A 9 -20.41 -33.75 -52.74
CA PRO A 9 -19.56 -33.54 -53.92
C PRO A 9 -18.12 -33.22 -53.46
N SER A 10 -17.14 -34.09 -53.68
CA SER A 10 -16.32 -34.22 -54.90
C SER A 10 -15.35 -33.06 -55.13
N ASP A 11 -14.06 -33.38 -54.96
CA ASP A 11 -12.88 -32.61 -55.34
C ASP A 11 -12.94 -32.01 -56.73
N LYS A 12 -12.46 -30.76 -56.89
CA LYS A 12 -11.69 -30.33 -58.07
C LYS A 12 -10.70 -29.20 -57.74
N SER A 13 -9.43 -29.50 -58.04
CA SER A 13 -8.46 -28.65 -58.73
C SER A 13 -7.77 -27.52 -57.95
N THR A 14 -6.56 -27.86 -57.50
CA THR A 14 -5.37 -27.02 -57.36
C THR A 14 -5.15 -26.06 -58.54
N ALA A 15 -4.96 -24.78 -58.23
CA ALA A 15 -4.26 -23.82 -59.08
C ALA A 15 -3.19 -23.11 -58.24
N SER A 16 -1.94 -23.47 -58.52
CA SER A 16 -0.73 -22.87 -57.96
C SER A 16 -0.49 -21.51 -58.61
N ALA A 17 -0.61 -20.42 -57.86
CA ALA A 17 -0.02 -19.13 -58.20
C ALA A 17 1.06 -18.81 -57.16
N LYS A 18 2.32 -18.99 -57.56
CA LYS A 18 3.50 -18.51 -56.83
C LYS A 18 3.44 -16.98 -56.77
N TYR A 19 3.21 -16.43 -55.59
CA TYR A 19 3.48 -15.02 -55.33
C TYR A 19 4.91 -14.89 -54.80
N THR A 20 5.78 -14.44 -55.68
CA THR A 20 7.10 -13.88 -55.35
C THR A 20 6.93 -12.67 -54.44
N PHE A 21 7.55 -12.74 -53.26
CA PHE A 21 7.61 -11.66 -52.29
C PHE A 21 8.64 -10.63 -52.79
N ASP A 22 8.17 -9.61 -53.52
CA ASP A 22 8.99 -8.44 -53.83
C ASP A 22 8.98 -7.50 -52.62
N GLY A 23 10.14 -7.40 -51.99
CA GLY A 23 10.41 -6.48 -50.91
C GLY A 23 10.67 -5.08 -51.45
N SER A 24 9.60 -4.31 -51.74
CA SER A 24 9.65 -2.86 -51.71
C SER A 24 8.25 -2.24 -51.80
N THR A 25 7.61 -2.00 -50.66
CA THR A 25 6.56 -0.97 -50.53
C THR A 25 6.32 -0.69 -49.05
N THR A 26 7.11 0.23 -48.51
CA THR A 26 6.74 0.98 -47.31
C THR A 26 5.46 1.75 -47.63
N ARG A 27 4.30 1.16 -47.32
CA ARG A 27 3.06 1.94 -47.19
C ARG A 27 3.34 3.04 -46.16
N PRO A 28 3.08 4.32 -46.44
CA PRO A 28 3.12 5.33 -45.41
C PRO A 28 2.11 4.90 -44.35
N ARG A 29 2.56 4.71 -43.11
CA ARG A 29 1.66 4.63 -41.96
C ARG A 29 0.79 5.88 -42.04
N SER A 30 -0.51 5.71 -42.25
CA SER A 30 -1.45 6.83 -42.12
C SER A 30 -1.18 7.49 -40.76
N PRO A 31 -1.06 8.82 -40.68
CA PRO A 31 -0.92 9.47 -39.38
C PRO A 31 -2.06 8.99 -38.50
N VAL A 32 -1.74 8.47 -37.32
CA VAL A 32 -2.75 8.12 -36.33
C VAL A 32 -3.53 9.41 -36.08
N MET A 33 -4.76 9.49 -36.59
CA MET A 33 -5.59 10.68 -36.39
C MET A 33 -5.90 10.78 -34.90
N ASP A 34 -5.51 11.90 -34.29
CA ASP A 34 -5.98 12.25 -32.95
C ASP A 34 -7.45 12.67 -33.04
N LEU A 35 -8.34 11.70 -32.80
CA LEU A 35 -9.79 11.93 -32.81
C LEU A 35 -10.20 13.07 -31.86
N PHE A 36 -9.48 13.24 -30.75
CA PHE A 36 -9.80 14.24 -29.75
C PHE A 36 -9.43 15.65 -30.19
N GLU A 37 -8.50 15.81 -31.14
CA GLU A 37 -8.04 17.12 -31.64
C GLU A 37 -9.20 17.98 -32.18
N THR A 38 -10.23 17.34 -32.73
CA THR A 38 -11.40 18.02 -33.32
C THR A 38 -12.58 18.16 -32.36
N LEU A 39 -12.58 17.47 -31.21
CA LEU A 39 -13.74 17.43 -30.33
C LEU A 39 -13.86 18.71 -29.48
N PRO A 40 -14.99 19.43 -29.52
CA PRO A 40 -15.21 20.58 -28.65
C PRO A 40 -15.21 20.16 -27.17
N ALA A 41 -14.88 21.10 -26.27
CA ALA A 41 -14.67 20.81 -24.85
C ALA A 41 -15.90 20.19 -24.17
N GLU A 42 -17.09 20.60 -24.62
CA GLU A 42 -18.40 20.14 -24.17
C GLU A 42 -18.62 18.64 -24.44
N LEU A 43 -18.01 18.10 -25.50
CA LEU A 43 -18.02 16.67 -25.80
C LEU A 43 -16.83 15.94 -25.19
N LEU A 44 -15.71 16.64 -25.00
CA LEU A 44 -14.51 16.04 -24.42
C LEU A 44 -14.71 15.70 -22.94
N VAL A 45 -15.35 16.58 -22.17
CA VAL A 45 -15.64 16.38 -20.73
C VAL A 45 -16.41 15.07 -20.47
N PRO A 46 -17.59 14.81 -21.06
CA PRO A 46 -18.34 13.59 -20.79
C PRO A 46 -17.58 12.35 -21.26
N VAL A 47 -16.82 12.40 -22.35
CA VAL A 47 -16.02 11.26 -22.81
C VAL A 47 -14.94 10.91 -21.79
N LEU A 48 -14.15 11.89 -21.36
CA LEU A 48 -13.07 11.66 -20.39
C LEU A 48 -13.60 11.31 -19.00
N ARG A 49 -14.76 11.87 -18.60
CA ARG A 49 -15.39 11.56 -17.31
C ARG A 49 -15.89 10.12 -17.22
N ASN A 50 -16.29 9.51 -18.35
CA ASN A 50 -16.77 8.13 -18.40
C ASN A 50 -15.65 7.09 -18.62
N LEU A 51 -14.37 7.48 -18.44
CA LEU A 51 -13.28 6.52 -18.51
C LEU A 51 -13.30 5.57 -17.30
N PRO A 52 -12.95 4.29 -17.50
CA PRO A 52 -13.08 3.28 -16.45
C PRO A 52 -12.02 3.41 -15.35
N ASP A 53 -10.86 3.99 -15.66
CA ASP A 53 -9.73 4.06 -14.73
C ASP A 53 -8.71 5.16 -15.11
N LEU A 54 -7.78 5.39 -14.19
CA LEU A 54 -6.67 6.34 -14.36
C LEU A 54 -5.68 5.94 -15.47
N GLY A 55 -5.56 4.63 -15.77
CA GLY A 55 -4.70 4.14 -16.83
C GLY A 55 -5.21 4.54 -18.21
N SER A 56 -6.52 4.46 -18.40
CA SER A 56 -7.23 4.90 -19.60
C SER A 56 -7.09 6.41 -19.78
N LEU A 57 -7.27 7.19 -18.72
CA LEU A 57 -7.03 8.64 -18.74
C LEU A 57 -5.58 8.97 -19.13
N TYR A 58 -4.61 8.29 -18.51
CA TYR A 58 -3.19 8.48 -18.80
C TYR A 58 -2.86 8.13 -20.26
N ASN A 59 -3.37 7.00 -20.76
CA ASN A 59 -3.11 6.55 -22.12
C ASN A 59 -3.70 7.52 -23.15
N ILE A 60 -4.90 8.06 -22.92
CA ILE A 60 -5.52 9.06 -23.80
C ILE A 60 -4.74 10.38 -23.74
N ALA A 61 -4.39 10.86 -22.54
CA ALA A 61 -3.59 12.08 -22.39
C ALA A 61 -2.21 11.96 -23.04
N ARG A 62 -1.62 10.76 -23.06
CA ARG A 62 -0.37 10.48 -23.77
C ARG A 62 -0.55 10.43 -25.29
N ALA A 63 -1.70 9.94 -25.76
CA ALA A 63 -1.99 9.79 -27.19
C ALA A 63 -2.48 11.08 -27.87
N SER A 64 -3.10 12.00 -27.11
CA SER A 64 -3.67 13.25 -27.62
C SER A 64 -3.05 14.48 -26.95
N PRO A 65 -2.30 15.32 -27.69
CA PRO A 65 -1.82 16.61 -27.20
C PRO A 65 -2.97 17.52 -26.74
N ARG A 66 -4.13 17.47 -27.40
CA ARG A 66 -5.30 18.26 -26.98
C ARG A 66 -5.81 17.83 -25.62
N VAL A 67 -5.97 16.52 -25.38
CA VAL A 67 -6.38 16.01 -24.05
C VAL A 67 -5.31 16.33 -23.01
N PHE A 68 -4.04 16.17 -23.37
CA PHE A 68 -2.95 16.60 -22.52
C PHE A 68 -3.16 18.07 -22.10
N HIS A 69 -3.32 19.02 -23.03
CA HIS A 69 -3.56 20.45 -22.74
C HIS A 69 -4.83 20.73 -21.96
N PHE A 70 -5.91 20.03 -22.29
CA PHE A 70 -7.17 20.12 -21.60
C PHE A 70 -7.05 19.80 -20.10
N LEU A 71 -6.25 18.78 -19.74
CA LEU A 71 -6.10 18.38 -18.33
C LEU A 71 -5.51 19.46 -17.43
N ASN A 72 -4.78 20.44 -17.95
CA ASN A 72 -4.22 21.52 -17.14
C ASN A 72 -5.27 22.57 -16.68
N GLY A 73 -6.49 22.53 -17.21
CA GLY A 73 -7.57 23.41 -16.78
C GLY A 73 -8.35 22.88 -15.58
N SER A 74 -9.22 23.72 -15.02
CA SER A 74 -10.14 23.37 -13.92
C SER A 74 -11.06 22.19 -14.25
N LEU A 75 -11.53 22.10 -15.51
CA LEU A 75 -12.32 20.95 -15.99
C LEU A 75 -11.51 19.65 -15.98
N GLY A 76 -10.20 19.72 -16.26
CA GLY A 76 -9.30 18.59 -16.17
C GLY A 76 -9.16 18.07 -14.73
N ALA A 77 -9.04 18.98 -13.77
CA ALA A 77 -8.99 18.65 -12.35
C ALA A 77 -10.29 17.96 -11.88
N ALA A 78 -11.45 18.46 -12.32
CA ALA A 78 -12.75 17.84 -12.02
C ALA A 78 -12.89 16.42 -12.62
N ILE A 79 -12.32 16.16 -13.80
CA ILE A 79 -12.30 14.83 -14.40
C ILE A 79 -11.39 13.88 -13.62
N LEU A 80 -10.19 14.33 -13.27
CA LEU A 80 -9.27 13.53 -12.46
C LEU A 80 -9.89 13.23 -11.09
N GLU A 81 -10.52 14.20 -10.46
CA GLU A 81 -11.25 14.04 -9.20
C GLU A 81 -12.34 12.97 -9.30
N HIS A 82 -13.16 13.03 -10.34
CA HIS A 82 -14.21 12.03 -10.57
C HIS A 82 -13.65 10.62 -10.75
N ILE A 83 -12.56 10.46 -11.52
CA ILE A 83 -11.95 9.15 -11.74
C ILE A 83 -11.24 8.66 -10.48
N LEU A 84 -10.62 9.53 -9.69
CA LEU A 84 -10.01 9.17 -8.40
C LEU A 84 -11.05 8.64 -7.41
N ASP A 85 -12.23 9.25 -7.38
CA ASP A 85 -13.34 8.79 -6.53
C ASP A 85 -13.87 7.42 -7.01
N SER A 86 -13.95 7.21 -8.33
CA SER A 86 -14.34 5.91 -8.92
C SER A 86 -13.26 4.83 -8.80
N TRP A 87 -11.97 5.20 -8.84
CA TRP A 87 -10.85 4.30 -8.67
C TRP A 87 -10.81 3.72 -7.26
N CYS A 88 -11.19 4.55 -6.28
CA CYS A 88 -11.53 4.08 -4.96
C CYS A 88 -12.81 3.24 -4.99
N GLY A 89 -13.86 3.77 -5.61
CA GLY A 89 -15.26 3.33 -5.71
C GLY A 89 -15.60 2.00 -6.41
N VAL A 90 -14.82 0.91 -6.35
CA VAL A 90 -15.30 -0.37 -6.95
C VAL A 90 -16.55 -0.86 -6.19
N ILE A 91 -17.69 -0.65 -6.82
CA ILE A 91 -19.03 -1.00 -6.36
C ILE A 91 -19.12 -2.53 -6.27
N LEU A 92 -19.38 -3.04 -5.07
CA LEU A 92 -20.01 -4.33 -4.90
C LEU A 92 -21.44 -4.22 -5.43
N ASP A 93 -21.62 -4.31 -6.75
CA ASP A 93 -22.95 -4.49 -7.33
C ASP A 93 -23.39 -5.91 -6.97
N HIS A 94 -24.18 -6.01 -5.91
CA HIS A 94 -24.94 -7.21 -5.60
C HIS A 94 -26.43 -6.93 -5.79
N PRO A 95 -27.00 -7.33 -6.93
CA PRO A 95 -28.44 -7.48 -7.02
C PRO A 95 -28.82 -8.75 -6.25
N GLY A 96 -29.45 -8.61 -5.08
CA GLY A 96 -30.36 -9.66 -4.58
C GLY A 96 -30.10 -10.31 -3.23
N ILE A 97 -29.62 -9.59 -2.20
CA ILE A 97 -29.83 -10.04 -0.82
C ILE A 97 -30.77 -9.05 -0.12
N SER A 98 -32.06 -9.19 -0.42
CA SER A 98 -33.12 -8.75 0.49
C SER A 98 -33.18 -9.77 1.63
N THR A 99 -32.43 -9.53 2.70
CA THR A 99 -32.80 -10.09 4.00
C THR A 99 -33.68 -9.05 4.67
N GLY A 100 -34.99 -9.27 4.59
CA GLY A 100 -35.98 -8.47 5.30
C GLY A 100 -35.76 -8.56 6.80
N VAL A 101 -35.08 -7.55 7.34
CA VAL A 101 -35.16 -7.14 8.74
C VAL A 101 -35.05 -5.61 8.72
N ASP A 102 -36.11 -4.95 9.15
CA ASP A 102 -36.24 -3.49 9.21
C ASP A 102 -35.21 -2.84 10.15
N GLU A 103 -34.60 -1.77 9.63
CA GLU A 103 -34.29 -0.46 10.25
C GLU A 103 -33.45 -0.42 11.55
N GLY A 104 -32.31 0.26 11.62
CA GLY A 104 -31.70 1.20 10.68
C GLY A 104 -30.30 1.64 11.09
N PHE A 105 -29.72 2.49 10.24
CA PHE A 105 -28.46 3.24 10.36
C PHE A 105 -27.22 2.74 9.57
N PHE A 106 -27.22 1.56 8.94
CA PHE A 106 -26.01 1.05 8.28
C PHE A 106 -26.16 0.50 6.86
N ASP A 107 -27.25 0.82 6.16
CA ASP A 107 -27.40 0.34 4.79
C ASP A 107 -26.58 1.15 3.79
N ARG A 108 -25.76 0.40 3.03
CA ARG A 108 -25.09 0.79 1.78
C ARG A 108 -23.78 1.58 1.94
N TRP A 109 -22.75 0.95 2.48
CA TRP A 109 -21.38 1.48 2.44
C TRP A 109 -20.54 0.66 1.47
N GLU A 110 -20.23 1.29 0.34
CA GLU A 110 -19.37 0.77 -0.72
C GLU A 110 -17.99 0.47 -0.15
N ALA A 111 -17.61 -0.81 -0.11
CA ALA A 111 -16.30 -1.27 0.31
C ALA A 111 -15.29 -1.00 -0.79
N SER A 112 -14.98 0.28 -0.94
CA SER A 112 -14.13 0.81 -1.98
C SER A 112 -12.74 1.04 -1.40
N THR A 113 -11.72 0.94 -2.23
CA THR A 113 -10.34 1.30 -1.92
C THR A 113 -10.29 2.57 -1.08
N THR A 114 -9.62 2.48 0.07
CA THR A 114 -9.56 3.50 1.13
C THR A 114 -9.58 4.92 0.58
N LEU A 115 -10.62 5.69 0.91
CA LEU A 115 -10.70 7.14 0.68
C LEU A 115 -9.40 7.88 1.03
N TRP A 116 -8.61 7.31 1.93
CA TRP A 116 -7.27 7.75 2.30
C TRP A 116 -6.27 7.88 1.15
N VAL A 117 -6.23 6.99 0.15
CA VAL A 117 -5.29 7.13 -0.98
C VAL A 117 -5.61 8.40 -1.76
N SER A 118 -6.85 8.55 -2.20
CA SER A 118 -7.30 9.76 -2.91
C SER A 118 -7.22 11.01 -2.03
N HIS A 119 -7.50 10.90 -0.73
CA HIS A 119 -7.34 12.00 0.23
C HIS A 119 -5.88 12.43 0.40
N ILE A 120 -4.94 11.50 0.57
CA ILE A 120 -3.51 11.81 0.68
C ILE A 120 -2.99 12.43 -0.61
N LEU A 121 -3.46 11.95 -1.76
CA LEU A 121 -3.15 12.56 -3.05
C LEU A 121 -3.65 14.02 -3.12
N ARG A 122 -4.86 14.31 -2.63
CA ARG A 122 -5.37 15.70 -2.49
C ARG A 122 -4.54 16.53 -1.52
N LEU A 123 -4.09 15.95 -0.40
CA LEU A 123 -3.19 16.62 0.54
C LEU A 123 -1.83 16.96 -0.10
N ILE A 124 -1.28 16.07 -0.92
CA ILE A 124 -0.07 16.33 -1.69
C ILE A 124 -0.27 17.55 -2.60
N ALA A 125 -1.40 17.62 -3.32
CA ALA A 125 -1.72 18.76 -4.17
C ALA A 125 -1.88 20.07 -3.35
N LEU A 126 -2.59 20.00 -2.22
CA LEU A 126 -2.79 21.12 -1.29
C LEU A 126 -1.46 21.64 -0.74
N VAL A 127 -0.58 20.77 -0.27
CA VAL A 127 0.75 21.14 0.25
C VAL A 127 1.61 21.75 -0.85
N ARG A 128 1.51 21.27 -2.10
CA ARG A 128 2.24 21.91 -3.22
C ARG A 128 1.69 23.29 -3.56
N SER A 129 0.38 23.50 -3.46
CA SER A 129 -0.23 24.80 -3.77
C SER A 129 0.00 25.90 -2.74
N CYS A 130 0.57 25.57 -1.57
CA CYS A 130 0.71 26.52 -0.47
C CYS A 130 1.91 27.46 -0.67
N SER A 131 1.81 28.65 -0.08
CA SER A 131 2.86 29.66 -0.11
C SER A 131 3.09 30.22 1.31
N SER A 132 4.15 31.01 1.48
CA SER A 132 4.40 31.71 2.74
C SER A 132 3.28 32.69 3.12
N THR A 133 2.55 33.22 2.14
CA THR A 133 1.40 34.13 2.35
C THR A 133 0.07 33.40 2.49
N ASN A 134 0.01 32.12 2.12
CA ASN A 134 -1.18 31.26 2.24
C ASN A 134 -0.75 29.83 2.65
N PRO A 135 -0.31 29.64 3.91
CA PRO A 135 0.11 28.33 4.39
C PRO A 135 -1.09 27.41 4.60
N VAL A 136 -0.89 26.10 4.43
CA VAL A 136 -1.97 25.11 4.65
C VAL A 136 -2.46 25.07 6.11
N ALA A 137 -1.53 25.32 7.05
CA ALA A 137 -1.73 25.38 8.49
C ALA A 137 -0.53 26.07 9.16
N GLU A 138 -0.73 26.60 10.37
CA GLU A 138 0.29 27.34 11.14
C GLU A 138 1.41 26.44 11.68
N ASN A 139 1.10 25.19 12.00
CA ASN A 139 2.02 24.19 12.54
C ASN A 139 1.49 22.77 12.23
N LEU A 140 2.29 21.77 12.58
CA LEU A 140 1.93 20.37 12.36
C LEU A 140 0.65 19.96 13.10
N THR A 141 0.43 20.45 14.33
CA THR A 141 -0.80 20.19 15.10
C THR A 141 -2.04 20.65 14.35
N SER A 142 -2.05 21.90 13.92
CA SER A 142 -3.16 22.50 13.18
C SER A 142 -3.36 21.79 11.84
N PHE A 143 -2.30 21.35 11.17
CA PHE A 143 -2.42 20.54 9.95
C PHE A 143 -3.12 19.20 10.22
N THR A 144 -2.65 18.46 11.23
CA THR A 144 -3.23 17.16 11.60
C THR A 144 -4.67 17.31 12.05
N LEU A 145 -4.99 18.28 12.90
CA LEU A 145 -6.36 18.53 13.36
C LEU A 145 -7.31 18.91 12.22
N LYS A 146 -6.84 19.72 11.27
CA LYS A 146 -7.66 20.24 10.17
C LYS A 146 -7.88 19.22 9.05
N TYR A 147 -6.89 18.39 8.75
CA TYR A 147 -6.88 17.58 7.53
C TYR A 147 -6.79 16.07 7.75
N VAL A 148 -6.39 15.63 8.94
CA VAL A 148 -6.15 14.20 9.25
C VAL A 148 -7.17 13.69 10.27
N MET A 149 -7.50 14.50 11.29
CA MET A 149 -8.48 14.15 12.31
C MET A 149 -9.92 14.40 11.85
N PRO A 150 -10.88 13.57 12.28
CA PRO A 150 -12.29 13.70 11.89
C PRO A 150 -12.94 14.93 12.52
N THR A 151 -13.70 15.68 11.72
CA THR A 151 -14.30 16.97 12.11
C THR A 151 -15.51 16.88 13.06
N LYS A 152 -16.06 15.68 13.32
CA LYS A 152 -17.39 15.51 13.96
C LYS A 152 -17.50 14.48 15.08
N THR A 153 -16.43 13.79 15.49
CA THR A 153 -16.54 12.82 16.60
C THR A 153 -16.27 13.50 17.94
N PRO A 154 -17.20 13.43 18.92
CA PRO A 154 -16.90 13.86 20.27
C PRO A 154 -15.70 13.05 20.78
N ILE A 155 -14.73 13.74 21.36
CA ILE A 155 -13.48 13.22 21.91
C ILE A 155 -13.82 12.33 23.12
N VAL A 156 -14.36 11.14 22.90
CA VAL A 156 -14.64 10.17 23.95
C VAL A 156 -14.30 8.78 23.39
N VAL A 157 -13.17 8.27 23.88
CA VAL A 157 -12.64 6.90 23.66
C VAL A 157 -11.92 6.72 22.31
N TYR A 158 -10.59 6.85 22.35
CA TYR A 158 -9.59 6.47 21.34
C TYR A 158 -9.91 6.88 19.89
N PRO A 159 -9.33 8.00 19.37
CA PRO A 159 -9.45 8.33 17.95
C PRO A 159 -8.54 7.38 17.17
N HIS A 160 -8.99 6.16 16.95
CA HIS A 160 -8.47 5.43 15.83
C HIS A 160 -9.00 6.14 14.58
N VAL A 161 -8.09 6.76 13.83
CA VAL A 161 -8.31 7.26 12.44
C VAL A 161 -8.96 6.18 11.55
N THR A 162 -9.00 4.94 12.03
CA THR A 162 -9.33 3.69 11.36
C THR A 162 -10.81 3.46 11.08
N LEU A 163 -11.71 4.33 11.58
CA LEU A 163 -13.16 4.16 11.46
C LEU A 163 -13.89 5.38 10.84
N ILE A 164 -13.15 6.31 10.24
CA ILE A 164 -13.70 7.59 9.78
C ILE A 164 -14.55 7.37 8.51
N PRO A 165 -15.86 7.72 8.54
CA PRO A 165 -16.71 7.73 7.35
C PRO A 165 -16.15 8.70 6.29
N PRO A 166 -16.34 8.45 4.97
CA PRO A 166 -16.01 9.43 3.92
C PRO A 166 -16.51 10.85 4.22
N SER A 167 -17.72 10.96 4.78
CA SER A 167 -18.34 12.24 5.15
C SER A 167 -17.63 13.00 6.27
N CYS A 168 -16.71 12.35 6.98
CA CYS A 168 -15.94 12.93 8.08
C CYS A 168 -14.52 13.34 7.64
N LEU A 169 -14.09 12.97 6.43
CA LEU A 169 -12.86 13.48 5.85
C LEU A 169 -13.04 14.93 5.40
N PRO A 170 -12.07 15.82 5.70
CA PRO A 170 -12.08 17.18 5.19
C PRO A 170 -12.11 17.21 3.66
N THR A 171 -13.07 17.93 3.08
CA THR A 171 -13.23 18.02 1.63
C THR A 171 -12.12 18.89 1.04
N ILE A 172 -11.28 18.28 0.21
CA ILE A 172 -10.25 18.97 -0.59
C ILE A 172 -10.56 18.68 -2.06
N ARG A 173 -11.05 19.67 -2.79
CA ARG A 173 -11.34 19.51 -4.21
C ARG A 173 -10.08 19.82 -5.02
N LEU A 174 -9.76 18.98 -5.99
CA LEU A 174 -8.56 19.19 -6.80
C LEU A 174 -8.62 20.51 -7.56
N GLN A 175 -9.78 20.84 -8.11
CA GLN A 175 -10.04 22.12 -8.78
C GLN A 175 -9.70 23.36 -7.94
N ASP A 176 -9.74 23.26 -6.60
CA ASP A 176 -9.47 24.39 -5.72
C ASP A 176 -7.97 24.53 -5.38
N VAL A 177 -7.17 23.48 -5.64
CA VAL A 177 -5.73 23.42 -5.32
C VAL A 177 -4.83 23.23 -6.55
N THR A 178 -5.40 22.93 -7.71
CA THR A 178 -4.68 22.83 -8.99
C THR A 178 -4.92 24.10 -9.83
N GLY A 179 -3.86 24.73 -10.36
CA GLY A 179 -3.99 25.83 -11.34
C GLY A 179 -3.33 27.17 -10.97
N GLY A 180 -2.69 27.30 -9.81
CA GLY A 180 -1.80 28.43 -9.49
C GLY A 180 -0.38 28.25 -10.01
N ASP A 181 0.42 29.32 -10.08
CA ASP A 181 1.81 29.31 -10.60
C ASP A 181 2.75 28.33 -9.88
N GLN A 182 2.43 27.93 -8.64
CA GLN A 182 3.17 26.95 -7.84
C GLN A 182 2.39 25.64 -7.59
N ALA A 183 1.20 25.49 -8.18
CA ALA A 183 0.33 24.33 -7.95
C ALA A 183 0.78 23.10 -8.74
N LEU A 184 0.53 21.92 -8.17
CA LEU A 184 0.62 20.66 -8.92
C LEU A 184 -0.45 20.67 -10.02
N SER A 185 -0.04 20.62 -11.28
CA SER A 185 -0.98 20.45 -12.39
C SER A 185 -1.62 19.06 -12.35
N THR A 186 -2.84 18.92 -12.88
CA THR A 186 -3.53 17.62 -13.03
C THR A 186 -2.66 16.58 -13.72
N ARG A 187 -1.82 16.99 -14.69
CA ARG A 187 -0.90 16.10 -15.39
C ARG A 187 0.22 15.60 -14.49
N GLU A 188 0.83 16.49 -13.72
CA GLU A 188 1.89 16.11 -12.79
C GLU A 188 1.33 15.18 -11.72
N MET A 189 0.07 15.41 -11.30
CA MET A 189 -0.63 14.51 -10.40
C MET A 189 -0.86 13.14 -11.03
N LEU A 190 -1.33 13.08 -12.28
CA LEU A 190 -1.50 11.81 -13.00
C LEU A 190 -0.17 11.06 -13.19
N CYS A 191 0.92 11.79 -13.48
CA CYS A 191 2.26 11.23 -13.59
C CYS A 191 2.78 10.73 -12.24
N LEU A 192 2.51 11.46 -11.16
CA LEU A 192 2.84 11.04 -9.79
C LEU A 192 2.09 9.76 -9.42
N ILE A 193 0.78 9.68 -9.70
CA ILE A 193 -0.01 8.47 -9.40
C ILE A 193 0.55 7.27 -10.17
N ARG A 194 0.79 7.42 -11.47
CA ARG A 194 1.42 6.37 -12.30
C ARG A 194 2.75 5.91 -11.71
N LYS A 195 3.60 6.84 -11.29
CA LYS A 195 4.88 6.53 -10.67
C LYS A 195 4.71 5.76 -9.36
N ILE A 196 3.78 6.18 -8.51
CA ILE A 196 3.46 5.50 -7.25
C ILE A 196 2.98 4.07 -7.55
N VAL A 197 2.06 3.87 -8.51
CA VAL A 197 1.56 2.55 -8.93
C VAL A 197 2.71 1.66 -9.44
N ALA A 198 3.64 2.20 -10.22
CA ALA A 198 4.81 1.45 -10.69
C ALA A 198 5.75 1.04 -9.53
N LEU A 199 6.01 1.95 -8.59
CA LEU A 199 6.79 1.65 -7.39
C LEU A 199 6.10 0.62 -6.49
N THR A 200 4.77 0.65 -6.40
CA THR A 200 3.97 -0.35 -5.67
C THR A 200 4.20 -1.75 -6.21
N ASP A 201 4.13 -1.92 -7.54
CA ASP A 201 4.34 -3.21 -8.18
C ASP A 201 5.77 -3.74 -7.95
N GLU A 202 6.79 -2.91 -8.13
CA GLU A 202 8.17 -3.33 -7.88
C GLU A 202 8.45 -3.64 -6.40
N CYS A 203 7.87 -2.85 -5.50
CA CYS A 203 7.99 -3.04 -4.07
C CYS A 203 7.38 -4.37 -3.61
N PHE A 204 6.23 -4.76 -4.17
CA PHE A 204 5.67 -6.09 -3.92
C PHE A 204 6.65 -7.20 -4.31
N HIS A 205 7.16 -7.17 -5.55
CA HIS A 205 8.10 -8.17 -6.04
C HIS A 205 9.39 -8.21 -5.21
N PHE A 206 9.89 -7.05 -4.79
CA PHE A 206 11.05 -6.94 -3.91
C PHE A 206 10.86 -7.71 -2.59
N PHE A 207 9.73 -7.52 -1.91
CA PHE A 207 9.46 -8.24 -0.67
C PHE A 207 9.12 -9.71 -0.92
N HIS A 208 8.40 -10.01 -2.01
CA HIS A 208 8.01 -11.37 -2.39
C HIS A 208 9.25 -12.24 -2.67
N ASP A 209 10.23 -11.71 -3.41
CA ASP A 209 11.50 -12.38 -3.68
C ASP A 209 12.29 -12.61 -2.38
N ARG A 210 12.31 -11.62 -1.48
CA ARG A 210 13.01 -11.73 -0.19
C ARG A 210 12.41 -12.79 0.71
N ILE A 211 11.09 -12.82 0.89
CA ILE A 211 10.44 -13.84 1.72
C ILE A 211 10.60 -15.22 1.07
N LYS A 212 10.47 -15.33 -0.27
CA LYS A 212 10.67 -16.58 -1.02
C LYS A 212 12.09 -17.14 -0.91
N ALA A 213 13.10 -16.29 -0.73
CA ALA A 213 14.48 -16.72 -0.52
C ALA A 213 14.74 -17.30 0.88
N THR A 214 13.79 -17.18 1.82
CA THR A 214 13.94 -17.73 3.17
C THR A 214 13.71 -19.24 3.23
N GLN A 215 14.19 -19.87 4.31
CA GLN A 215 14.00 -21.29 4.57
C GLN A 215 13.47 -21.48 6.00
N PRO A 216 12.18 -21.19 6.23
CA PRO A 216 11.60 -21.32 7.56
C PRO A 216 11.54 -22.78 8.02
N GLN A 217 11.48 -22.96 9.32
CA GLN A 217 11.53 -24.27 9.97
C GLN A 217 10.44 -24.39 11.04
N HIS A 218 9.77 -25.54 11.09
CA HIS A 218 8.93 -25.92 12.22
C HIS A 218 9.76 -26.54 13.33
N LEU A 219 9.35 -26.31 14.56
CA LEU A 219 9.91 -26.95 15.75
C LEU A 219 9.54 -28.44 15.76
N ILE A 220 10.55 -29.31 15.78
CA ILE A 220 10.37 -30.75 15.96
C ILE A 220 10.41 -31.10 17.45
N ARG A 221 11.43 -30.60 18.14
CA ARG A 221 11.72 -30.98 19.52
C ARG A 221 12.57 -29.94 20.23
N LYS A 222 12.25 -29.69 21.50
CA LYS A 222 13.10 -28.98 22.45
C LYS A 222 14.19 -29.92 22.99
N LEU A 223 15.45 -29.57 22.80
CA LEU A 223 16.62 -30.35 23.25
C LEU A 223 17.12 -29.87 24.63
N SER A 224 17.01 -28.57 24.91
CA SER A 224 17.22 -27.93 26.23
C SER A 224 16.47 -26.58 26.25
N ASP A 225 16.50 -25.84 27.35
CA ASP A 225 15.84 -24.51 27.44
C ASP A 225 16.30 -23.51 26.37
N THR A 226 17.52 -23.68 25.87
CA THR A 226 18.17 -22.83 24.85
C THR A 226 18.46 -23.53 23.53
N ARG A 227 18.13 -24.83 23.37
CA ARG A 227 18.39 -25.58 22.12
C ARG A 227 17.13 -26.22 21.57
N TYR A 228 16.83 -25.87 20.34
CA TYR A 228 15.64 -26.29 19.61
C TYR A 228 16.07 -26.96 18.30
N LEU A 229 15.37 -28.03 17.91
CA LEU A 229 15.60 -28.74 16.66
C LEU A 229 14.45 -28.43 15.68
N GLY A 230 14.80 -27.92 14.50
CA GLY A 230 13.84 -27.57 13.46
C GLY A 230 13.87 -28.48 12.23
N SER A 231 12.76 -28.56 11.51
CA SER A 231 12.67 -29.16 10.17
C SER A 231 12.13 -28.15 9.17
N SER A 232 12.75 -28.07 7.99
CA SER A 232 12.17 -27.36 6.85
C SER A 232 10.83 -27.96 6.45
N TYR A 233 9.93 -27.11 5.95
CA TYR A 233 8.64 -27.51 5.42
C TYR A 233 8.42 -26.91 4.02
N LYS A 234 7.33 -27.32 3.37
CA LYS A 234 6.93 -26.75 2.08
C LYS A 234 6.41 -25.33 2.32
N PHE A 235 7.26 -24.35 2.07
CA PHE A 235 6.93 -22.95 2.24
C PHE A 235 6.17 -22.42 1.02
N ASP A 236 4.86 -22.23 1.14
CA ASP A 236 4.01 -21.66 0.08
C ASP A 236 3.81 -20.16 0.28
N VAL A 237 4.63 -19.36 -0.41
CA VAL A 237 4.54 -17.91 -0.41
C VAL A 237 3.39 -17.40 -1.28
N GLY A 238 2.77 -18.23 -2.12
CA GLY A 238 1.82 -17.79 -3.14
C GLY A 238 2.47 -17.02 -4.30
N GLY A 239 1.64 -16.54 -5.23
CA GLY A 239 2.07 -15.90 -6.49
C GLY A 239 1.61 -14.45 -6.60
N GLU A 240 0.38 -14.26 -7.11
CA GLU A 240 -0.19 -12.92 -7.37
C GLU A 240 -0.32 -12.09 -6.08
N VAL A 241 -0.18 -10.77 -6.22
CA VAL A 241 -0.45 -9.80 -5.15
C VAL A 241 -1.94 -9.78 -4.83
N SER A 242 -2.29 -9.75 -3.55
CA SER A 242 -3.68 -9.57 -3.15
C SER A 242 -4.07 -8.09 -3.18
N TYR A 243 -5.37 -7.81 -3.18
CA TYR A 243 -5.86 -6.45 -3.08
C TYR A 243 -5.33 -5.72 -1.84
N TYR A 244 -5.38 -6.35 -0.66
CA TYR A 244 -4.95 -5.70 0.58
C TYR A 244 -3.45 -5.39 0.58
N GLU A 245 -2.63 -6.32 0.11
CA GLU A 245 -1.18 -6.15 0.00
C GLU A 245 -0.83 -4.99 -0.94
N TYR A 246 -1.50 -4.93 -2.09
CA TYR A 246 -1.30 -3.84 -3.04
C TYR A 246 -1.70 -2.48 -2.43
N GLN A 247 -2.83 -2.44 -1.72
CA GLN A 247 -3.31 -1.22 -1.07
C GLN A 247 -2.41 -0.75 0.06
N HIS A 248 -1.86 -1.66 0.86
CA HIS A 248 -0.88 -1.31 1.90
C HIS A 248 0.34 -0.64 1.30
N ILE A 249 0.92 -1.25 0.26
CA ILE A 249 2.12 -0.70 -0.37
C ILE A 249 1.79 0.67 -1.03
N LEU A 250 0.66 0.76 -1.73
CA LEU A 250 0.18 2.00 -2.36
C LEU A 250 0.00 3.13 -1.34
N HIS A 251 -0.69 2.84 -0.24
CA HIS A 251 -0.88 3.77 0.87
C HIS A 251 0.46 4.23 1.49
N GLY A 252 1.42 3.31 1.58
CA GLY A 252 2.78 3.58 2.03
C GLY A 252 3.50 4.63 1.18
N PHE A 253 3.48 4.46 -0.15
CA PHE A 253 4.10 5.41 -1.07
C PHE A 253 3.40 6.77 -1.08
N CYS A 254 2.06 6.80 -1.01
CA CYS A 254 1.31 8.05 -0.86
C CYS A 254 1.70 8.79 0.44
N SER A 255 1.77 8.07 1.55
CA SER A 255 2.17 8.62 2.85
C SER A 255 3.60 9.15 2.84
N LEU A 256 4.52 8.40 2.22
CA LEU A 256 5.92 8.81 2.07
C LEU A 256 6.04 10.08 1.19
N GLN A 257 5.31 10.13 0.07
CA GLN A 257 5.29 11.30 -0.80
C GLN A 257 4.75 12.54 -0.06
N LEU A 258 3.67 12.42 0.73
CA LEU A 258 3.16 13.54 1.52
C LEU A 258 4.20 14.06 2.52
N ARG A 259 4.93 13.16 3.20
CA ARG A 259 6.03 13.56 4.10
C ARG A 259 7.15 14.28 3.35
N TYR A 260 7.49 13.84 2.13
CA TYR A 260 8.44 14.54 1.28
C TYR A 260 7.95 15.95 0.93
N GLU A 261 6.69 16.11 0.53
CA GLU A 261 6.14 17.43 0.23
C GLU A 261 6.13 18.37 1.43
N LEU A 262 5.77 17.88 2.62
CA LEU A 262 5.79 18.67 3.85
C LEU A 262 7.22 19.11 4.19
N ASN A 263 8.20 18.20 4.14
CA ASN A 263 9.60 18.54 4.36
C ASN A 263 10.09 19.57 3.32
N ASN A 264 9.78 19.36 2.04
CA ASN A 264 10.19 20.28 0.97
C ASN A 264 9.55 21.66 1.15
N ALA A 265 8.27 21.73 1.51
CA ALA A 265 7.56 22.98 1.75
C ALA A 265 8.18 23.81 2.87
N VAL A 266 8.62 23.16 3.94
CA VAL A 266 9.41 23.82 4.99
C VAL A 266 10.76 24.30 4.44
N GLN A 267 11.51 23.44 3.75
CA GLN A 267 12.84 23.80 3.22
C GLN A 267 12.79 24.94 2.19
N GLU A 268 11.70 25.03 1.43
CA GLU A 268 11.42 26.06 0.44
C GLU A 268 10.86 27.35 1.07
N GLY A 269 10.67 27.39 2.39
CA GLY A 269 10.11 28.54 3.10
C GLY A 269 8.61 28.78 2.84
N ARG A 270 7.91 27.80 2.25
CA ARG A 270 6.45 27.84 2.04
C ARG A 270 5.69 27.54 3.33
N LEU A 271 6.31 26.82 4.27
CA LEU A 271 5.81 26.60 5.62
C LEU A 271 6.84 27.05 6.66
N ALA A 272 6.41 27.89 7.60
CA ALA A 272 7.26 28.41 8.68
C ALA A 272 7.07 27.61 9.98
N TRP A 273 7.05 26.29 9.87
CA TRP A 273 6.84 25.39 11.03
C TRP A 273 8.08 25.33 11.93
N SER A 274 7.88 24.94 13.19
CA SER A 274 8.95 24.92 14.20
C SER A 274 9.99 23.82 13.93
N PRO A 275 11.22 23.92 14.46
CA PRO A 275 12.22 22.85 14.37
C PRO A 275 11.70 21.49 14.88
N ASP A 276 10.86 21.50 15.91
CA ASP A 276 10.25 20.30 16.47
C ASP A 276 9.24 19.67 15.51
N ASP A 277 8.43 20.49 14.83
CA ASP A 277 7.52 20.02 13.77
C ASP A 277 8.29 19.38 12.61
N ILE A 278 9.43 20.00 12.24
CA ILE A 278 10.31 19.50 11.17
C ILE A 278 10.92 18.16 11.59
N GLU A 279 11.38 18.05 12.83
CA GLU A 279 11.89 16.79 13.37
C GLU A 279 10.80 15.70 13.36
N ALA A 280 9.55 16.04 13.72
CA ALA A 280 8.43 15.11 13.68
C ALA A 280 8.09 14.63 12.25
N ILE A 281 8.12 15.51 11.24
CA ILE A 281 7.94 15.13 9.84
C ILE A 281 9.07 14.20 9.37
N ARG A 282 10.33 14.54 9.72
CA ARG A 282 11.53 13.81 9.32
C ARG A 282 11.71 12.50 10.07
N GLY A 283 11.10 12.37 11.25
CA GLY A 283 11.13 11.17 12.07
C GLY A 283 10.47 10.00 11.36
N MET A 284 11.25 8.98 11.04
CA MET A 284 10.79 7.72 10.45
C MET A 284 10.67 6.58 11.49
N ASN A 285 11.07 6.84 12.74
CA ASN A 285 11.33 5.84 13.77
C ASN A 285 11.05 6.29 15.23
N LYS A 286 10.59 7.52 15.49
CA LYS A 286 10.50 8.08 16.86
C LYS A 286 9.08 8.08 17.45
N THR A 287 8.52 6.93 17.79
CA THR A 287 7.30 6.86 18.63
C THR A 287 7.64 6.50 20.08
N TYR A 288 8.62 7.19 20.67
CA TYR A 288 8.93 7.01 22.09
C TYR A 288 8.73 8.21 23.01
N GLN A 289 7.92 9.17 22.59
CA GLN A 289 7.32 10.12 23.54
C GLN A 289 5.81 10.18 23.49
N ALA A 290 5.16 9.50 22.54
CA ALA A 290 3.73 9.21 22.62
C ALA A 290 3.52 7.97 23.51
N HIS A 291 3.80 8.11 24.80
CA HIS A 291 2.86 7.56 25.77
C HIS A 291 1.48 8.17 25.46
N ILE A 292 0.44 7.61 26.05
CA ILE A 292 -1.00 7.92 25.88
C ILE A 292 -1.38 9.41 26.05
N ASP A 293 -0.41 10.30 26.20
CA ASP A 293 -0.52 11.74 26.12
C ASP A 293 -0.39 12.20 24.65
N TYR A 294 -1.55 12.45 24.05
CA TYR A 294 -1.79 13.00 22.71
C TYR A 294 -1.21 14.42 22.50
N GLU A 295 -0.15 14.79 23.22
CA GLU A 295 0.42 16.15 23.25
C GLU A 295 1.30 16.48 22.05
N LYS A 296 1.69 15.48 21.24
CA LYS A 296 2.50 15.72 20.03
C LYS A 296 1.78 15.25 18.77
N PRO A 297 1.55 16.16 17.79
CA PRO A 297 0.90 15.81 16.54
C PRO A 297 1.82 14.99 15.63
N GLU A 298 1.27 14.01 14.93
CA GLU A 298 1.98 13.28 13.89
C GLU A 298 1.14 13.22 12.61
N VAL A 299 1.79 13.31 11.45
CA VAL A 299 1.16 12.92 10.18
C VAL A 299 1.27 11.40 10.06
N CYS A 300 0.37 10.70 10.75
CA CYS A 300 0.29 9.24 10.67
C CYS A 300 -1.08 8.80 10.15
N PHE A 301 -1.08 8.35 8.89
CA PHE A 301 -2.22 7.62 8.30
C PHE A 301 -2.05 6.11 8.53
N SER A 302 -0.82 5.58 8.50
CA SER A 302 -0.45 4.25 8.99
C SER A 302 1.08 4.08 9.02
N TRP A 303 1.62 3.44 10.06
CA TRP A 303 3.08 3.32 10.28
C TRP A 303 3.74 2.27 9.39
N GLU A 304 3.11 1.11 9.27
CA GLU A 304 3.72 -0.02 8.60
C GLU A 304 3.73 0.15 7.08
N PRO A 305 2.64 0.59 6.41
CA PRO A 305 2.70 1.02 5.02
C PRO A 305 3.83 2.03 4.74
N LEU A 306 3.98 3.06 5.58
CA LEU A 306 5.07 4.04 5.43
C LEU A 306 6.44 3.37 5.53
N SER A 307 6.63 2.49 6.52
CA SER A 307 7.88 1.77 6.74
C SER A 307 8.22 0.86 5.57
N THR A 308 7.22 0.16 5.01
CA THR A 308 7.36 -0.67 3.81
C THR A 308 7.91 0.14 2.63
N ALA A 309 7.28 1.27 2.32
CA ALA A 309 7.73 2.13 1.22
C ALA A 309 9.14 2.66 1.48
N ALA A 310 9.44 3.08 2.71
CA ALA A 310 10.75 3.60 3.09
C ALA A 310 11.86 2.53 3.02
N ILE A 311 11.61 1.30 3.45
CA ILE A 311 12.55 0.18 3.32
C ILE A 311 12.87 -0.10 1.84
N TYR A 312 11.83 -0.13 0.99
CA TYR A 312 12.05 -0.31 -0.44
C TYR A 312 12.89 0.83 -1.03
N VAL A 313 12.54 2.08 -0.75
CA VAL A 313 13.31 3.25 -1.24
C VAL A 313 14.76 3.21 -0.75
N ALA A 314 15.00 2.90 0.54
CA ALA A 314 16.36 2.75 1.08
C ALA A 314 17.15 1.65 0.34
N SER A 315 16.49 0.55 -0.04
CA SER A 315 17.12 -0.52 -0.84
C SER A 315 17.51 -0.06 -2.25
N LEU A 316 16.74 0.86 -2.85
CA LEU A 316 17.06 1.47 -4.15
C LEU A 316 18.29 2.38 -4.06
N GLU A 317 18.48 3.02 -2.91
CA GLU A 317 19.63 3.88 -2.61
C GLU A 317 20.87 3.10 -2.18
N GLY A 318 20.81 1.76 -2.15
CA GLY A 318 21.91 0.90 -1.73
C GLY A 318 22.21 0.98 -0.23
N VAL A 319 21.26 1.49 0.57
CA VAL A 319 21.38 1.47 2.02
C VAL A 319 21.21 0.02 2.47
N PRO A 320 22.19 -0.55 3.20
CA PRO A 320 22.07 -1.92 3.69
C PRO A 320 20.91 -2.02 4.67
N ASP A 321 20.27 -3.20 4.69
CA ASP A 321 19.33 -3.54 5.75
C ASP A 321 20.01 -3.29 7.12
N GLU A 322 19.25 -2.77 8.07
CA GLU A 322 19.81 -2.34 9.34
C GLU A 322 20.49 -3.43 10.15
N SER A 323 21.45 -2.99 10.99
CA SER A 323 22.49 -3.86 11.50
C SER A 323 22.17 -4.61 12.79
N SER A 324 21.09 -4.29 13.52
CA SER A 324 20.74 -4.93 14.80
C SER A 324 19.34 -5.54 14.78
N SER A 325 19.23 -6.80 15.21
CA SER A 325 17.95 -7.49 15.46
C SER A 325 17.49 -7.45 16.92
N VAL A 326 18.27 -6.88 17.83
CA VAL A 326 18.02 -6.95 19.29
C VAL A 326 17.81 -5.58 19.95
N GLY A 327 17.02 -5.54 21.02
CA GLY A 327 16.79 -4.35 21.85
C GLY A 327 16.13 -4.66 23.19
N ASP A 328 15.95 -3.64 24.04
CA ASP A 328 15.32 -3.79 25.36
C ASP A 328 13.81 -4.08 25.22
N VAL A 329 13.44 -5.33 25.51
CA VAL A 329 12.06 -5.85 25.43
C VAL A 329 11.33 -5.89 26.77
N ALA A 330 11.85 -5.25 27.83
CA ALA A 330 11.26 -5.34 29.16
C ALA A 330 9.75 -4.98 29.18
N LEU A 331 8.92 -5.99 29.47
CA LEU A 331 7.45 -6.01 29.42
C LEU A 331 6.74 -4.84 30.13
N GLY A 332 7.42 -4.18 31.08
CA GLY A 332 6.84 -3.10 31.88
C GLY A 332 6.89 -1.71 31.22
N ARG A 333 8.07 -1.26 30.77
CA ARG A 333 8.27 0.14 30.28
C ARG A 333 8.47 0.24 28.77
N ASN A 334 8.90 -0.84 28.11
CA ASN A 334 9.52 -0.78 26.79
C ASN A 334 8.97 -1.77 25.75
N GLY A 335 7.99 -2.61 26.11
CA GLY A 335 7.45 -3.65 25.19
C GLY A 335 6.88 -3.13 23.87
N LEU A 336 6.38 -1.89 23.82
CA LEU A 336 5.95 -1.25 22.58
C LEU A 336 7.12 -0.63 21.77
N ARG A 337 8.29 -0.31 22.38
CA ARG A 337 9.51 0.21 21.67
C ARG A 337 9.89 -0.73 20.55
N VAL A 338 9.84 -2.01 20.89
CA VAL A 338 10.36 -3.15 20.14
C VAL A 338 9.67 -3.28 18.79
N PHE A 339 8.38 -2.93 18.75
CA PHE A 339 7.62 -2.92 17.50
C PHE A 339 7.91 -1.66 16.74
N TYR A 340 7.77 -0.47 17.32
CA TYR A 340 7.88 0.76 16.52
C TYR A 340 9.29 1.17 16.13
N ASP A 341 10.32 0.47 16.62
CA ASP A 341 11.67 0.64 16.14
C ASP A 341 11.82 0.08 14.71
N THR A 342 11.47 0.90 13.73
CA THR A 342 11.69 0.64 12.31
C THR A 342 13.17 0.70 11.97
N GLY A 343 13.95 1.43 12.79
CA GLY A 343 15.35 1.74 12.61
C GLY A 343 15.69 2.72 11.49
N LEU A 344 14.69 3.05 10.67
CA LEU A 344 14.83 3.92 9.53
C LEU A 344 15.44 5.25 9.95
N ARG A 345 16.44 5.68 9.20
CA ARG A 345 17.08 6.96 9.47
C ARG A 345 16.09 8.10 9.19
N PRO A 346 16.19 9.22 9.93
CA PRO A 346 15.41 10.41 9.61
C PRO A 346 15.67 10.87 8.17
N LEU A 347 14.65 11.46 7.56
CA LEU A 347 14.77 12.04 6.22
C LEU A 347 15.87 13.11 6.19
N LYS A 348 16.76 13.02 5.19
CA LYS A 348 17.86 13.97 4.97
C LYS A 348 17.80 14.54 3.55
N GLY A 349 18.10 15.82 3.40
CA GLY A 349 18.17 16.50 2.10
C GLY A 349 17.17 17.65 1.97
N GLY A 350 17.48 18.58 1.07
CA GLY A 350 16.69 19.80 0.85
C GLY A 350 15.42 19.58 0.01
N HIS A 351 15.50 18.72 -1.02
CA HIS A 351 14.38 18.47 -1.93
C HIS A 351 14.21 16.97 -2.21
N LEU A 352 13.32 16.35 -1.45
CA LEU A 352 13.05 14.91 -1.46
C LEU A 352 12.07 14.55 -2.57
N LYS A 353 12.33 13.43 -3.24
CA LYS A 353 11.46 12.87 -4.29
C LYS A 353 11.50 11.35 -4.21
N LEU A 354 10.38 10.71 -4.50
CA LEU A 354 10.38 9.26 -4.73
C LEU A 354 11.40 8.91 -5.84
N PRO A 355 12.09 7.77 -5.75
CA PRO A 355 13.02 7.32 -6.78
C PRO A 355 12.28 6.96 -8.07
N ARG A 356 13.02 6.79 -9.17
CA ARG A 356 12.45 6.23 -10.40
C ARG A 356 12.25 4.72 -10.23
N PRO A 357 11.17 4.13 -10.79
CA PRO A 357 11.03 2.67 -10.83
C PRO A 357 12.24 2.03 -11.55
N LYS A 358 12.74 0.91 -11.02
CA LYS A 358 13.89 0.16 -11.57
C LYS A 358 13.63 -0.40 -12.97
N HIS A 359 12.41 -0.86 -13.21
CA HIS A 359 11.98 -1.53 -14.43
C HIS A 359 11.06 -0.63 -15.27
N GLU A 360 11.24 0.69 -15.16
CA GLU A 360 10.44 1.64 -15.93
C GLU A 360 10.63 1.41 -17.44
N ASP A 361 9.57 0.95 -18.13
CA ASP A 361 9.57 0.80 -19.59
C ASP A 361 9.88 2.16 -20.22
N THR A 362 10.84 2.18 -21.16
CA THR A 362 11.15 3.33 -22.03
C THR A 362 9.92 3.96 -22.69
N ARG A 363 8.84 3.18 -22.88
CA ARG A 363 7.57 3.62 -23.45
C ARG A 363 6.66 4.31 -22.44
N PHE A 364 7.05 4.40 -21.17
CA PHE A 364 6.25 4.96 -20.08
C PHE A 364 4.79 4.47 -20.14
N THR A 365 4.55 3.16 -20.15
CA THR A 365 3.20 2.57 -20.15
C THR A 365 2.62 2.47 -18.76
N TRP A 366 1.30 2.63 -18.61
CA TRP A 366 0.64 2.42 -17.32
C TRP A 366 0.91 0.99 -16.80
N PRO A 367 1.17 0.80 -15.49
CA PRO A 367 1.38 -0.54 -14.92
C PRO A 367 0.19 -1.47 -15.17
N THR A 368 0.45 -2.74 -15.47
CA THR A 368 -0.59 -3.71 -15.89
C THR A 368 -1.01 -4.69 -14.80
N THR A 369 -0.58 -4.45 -13.55
CA THR A 369 -0.85 -5.32 -12.40
C THR A 369 -2.35 -5.53 -12.24
N VAL A 370 -2.79 -6.77 -12.45
CA VAL A 370 -4.20 -7.16 -12.29
C VAL A 370 -4.45 -7.41 -10.82
N ILE A 371 -5.21 -6.52 -10.18
CA ILE A 371 -5.58 -6.67 -8.78
C ILE A 371 -6.97 -7.30 -8.72
N ARG A 372 -7.05 -8.52 -8.22
CA ARG A 372 -8.34 -9.18 -8.00
C ARG A 372 -9.01 -8.52 -6.79
N GLN A 373 -10.25 -8.07 -6.97
CA GLN A 373 -11.05 -7.54 -5.89
C GLN A 373 -11.25 -8.61 -4.80
N PRO A 374 -11.22 -8.25 -3.51
CA PRO A 374 -11.51 -9.19 -2.46
C PRO A 374 -12.97 -9.63 -2.57
N PRO A 375 -13.31 -10.85 -2.16
CA PRO A 375 -14.71 -11.25 -2.04
C PRO A 375 -15.47 -10.27 -1.13
N PRO A 376 -16.79 -10.12 -1.30
CA PRO A 376 -17.60 -9.29 -0.43
C PRO A 376 -17.39 -9.70 1.04
N SER A 377 -16.76 -8.84 1.84
CA SER A 377 -16.66 -9.05 3.29
C SER A 377 -18.00 -8.78 3.94
N ARG A 378 -18.28 -9.47 5.06
CA ARG A 378 -19.51 -9.30 5.82
C ARG A 378 -19.61 -7.95 6.56
N THR A 379 -18.52 -7.18 6.72
CA THR A 379 -18.56 -5.84 7.35
C THR A 379 -17.55 -4.85 6.73
N PHE A 380 -18.00 -3.61 6.48
CA PHE A 380 -17.17 -2.45 6.08
C PHE A 380 -16.01 -2.21 7.06
N LEU A 381 -16.30 -2.36 8.37
CA LEU A 381 -15.33 -2.17 9.44
C LEU A 381 -14.14 -3.13 9.33
N GLY A 382 -14.37 -4.39 8.94
CA GLY A 382 -13.32 -5.37 8.73
C GLY A 382 -12.38 -5.00 7.58
N HIS A 383 -12.91 -4.42 6.50
CA HIS A 383 -12.10 -3.93 5.37
C HIS A 383 -11.21 -2.75 5.75
N CYS A 384 -11.79 -1.74 6.42
CA CYS A 384 -11.04 -0.56 6.86
C CYS A 384 -9.95 -0.94 7.85
N TYR A 385 -10.24 -1.85 8.79
CA TYR A 385 -9.25 -2.37 9.73
C TYR A 385 -8.08 -3.03 8.98
N ARG A 386 -8.37 -3.95 8.06
CA ARG A 386 -7.35 -4.65 7.26
C ARG A 386 -6.53 -3.74 6.37
N LEU A 387 -7.07 -2.59 5.92
CA LEU A 387 -6.36 -1.66 5.04
C LEU A 387 -5.51 -0.64 5.82
N MET A 388 -5.95 -0.22 7.01
CA MET A 388 -5.31 0.83 7.82
C MET A 388 -4.29 0.27 8.79
N PHE A 389 -4.61 -0.87 9.42
CA PHE A 389 -3.63 -1.65 10.14
C PHE A 389 -2.91 -2.51 9.09
N ALA A 390 -1.60 -2.57 9.23
CA ALA A 390 -0.67 -3.28 8.37
C ALA A 390 -1.07 -4.72 8.05
N GLY A 391 -0.24 -5.39 7.25
CA GLY A 391 -0.25 -6.85 7.13
C GLY A 391 -0.32 -7.54 8.49
N GLU A 392 -1.03 -8.66 8.52
CA GLU A 392 -1.42 -9.36 9.75
C GLU A 392 -0.21 -9.83 10.56
N GLY A 393 0.97 -9.95 9.95
CA GLY A 393 2.21 -10.27 10.66
C GLY A 393 2.53 -9.20 11.71
N ALA A 394 2.41 -7.91 11.40
CA ALA A 394 2.66 -6.87 12.40
C ALA A 394 1.65 -6.94 13.56
N ALA A 395 0.37 -7.16 13.27
CA ALA A 395 -0.69 -7.28 14.27
C ALA A 395 -0.52 -8.51 15.19
N ARG A 396 0.01 -9.62 14.66
CA ARG A 396 0.22 -10.87 15.40
C ARG A 396 1.57 -10.92 16.11
N SER A 397 2.55 -10.15 15.63
CA SER A 397 3.92 -10.17 16.15
C SER A 397 4.04 -9.95 17.67
N PRO A 398 3.24 -9.10 18.35
CA PRO A 398 3.36 -8.96 19.80
C PRO A 398 3.06 -10.24 20.56
N ASN A 399 2.07 -10.99 20.10
CA ASN A 399 1.71 -12.24 20.74
C ASN A 399 2.71 -13.37 20.46
N ILE A 400 3.51 -13.26 19.40
CA ILE A 400 4.53 -14.26 19.04
C ILE A 400 5.86 -13.92 19.72
N LEU A 401 6.30 -12.66 19.64
CA LEU A 401 7.62 -12.22 20.07
C LEU A 401 7.72 -11.95 21.58
N ILE A 402 6.62 -11.59 22.24
CA ILE A 402 6.61 -11.18 23.66
C ILE A 402 5.88 -12.17 24.58
N SER A 403 5.33 -13.26 24.04
CA SER A 403 4.63 -14.26 24.85
C SER A 403 5.53 -14.87 25.93
N ARG A 404 4.96 -15.09 27.13
CA ARG A 404 5.65 -15.76 28.23
C ARG A 404 6.12 -17.17 27.87
N ASN A 405 5.38 -17.85 26.98
CA ASN A 405 5.69 -19.21 26.54
C ASN A 405 6.82 -19.25 25.51
N SER A 406 7.10 -18.14 24.81
CA SER A 406 8.16 -18.04 23.80
C SER A 406 9.40 -17.28 24.25
N ARG A 407 9.46 -16.86 25.53
CA ARG A 407 10.50 -15.96 26.05
C ARG A 407 11.91 -16.43 25.68
N TYR A 408 12.25 -17.69 25.90
CA TYR A 408 13.60 -18.19 25.59
C TYR A 408 13.98 -18.20 24.09
N ILE A 409 13.00 -18.12 23.18
CA ILE A 409 13.23 -18.14 21.73
C ILE A 409 13.38 -16.72 21.20
N THR A 410 12.54 -15.79 21.66
CA THR A 410 12.41 -14.44 21.07
C THR A 410 12.72 -13.31 22.06
N GLU A 411 13.22 -13.58 23.26
CA GLU A 411 13.63 -12.54 24.21
C GLU A 411 14.73 -11.67 23.62
N GLY A 412 14.50 -10.36 23.65
CA GLY A 412 15.35 -9.35 23.03
C GLY A 412 15.05 -9.08 21.56
N LEU A 413 14.24 -9.91 20.88
CA LEU A 413 14.03 -9.82 19.44
C LEU A 413 13.12 -8.65 19.06
N LEU A 414 13.66 -7.73 18.24
CA LEU A 414 12.90 -6.64 17.63
C LEU A 414 12.01 -7.15 16.48
N PHE A 415 10.97 -6.39 16.10
CA PHE A 415 10.17 -6.73 14.91
C PHE A 415 10.87 -6.34 13.59
N ARG A 416 11.89 -5.48 13.64
CA ARG A 416 12.62 -4.94 12.47
C ARG A 416 13.10 -6.01 11.46
N PRO A 417 13.71 -7.15 11.88
CA PRO A 417 14.12 -8.21 10.96
C PRO A 417 12.99 -8.77 10.10
N PHE A 418 11.74 -8.68 10.56
CA PHE A 418 10.59 -9.20 9.85
C PHE A 418 10.03 -8.19 8.85
N ARG A 419 10.20 -6.89 9.10
CA ARG A 419 9.86 -5.84 8.12
C ARG A 419 10.68 -5.94 6.85
N ARG A 420 11.97 -6.30 6.96
CA ARG A 420 12.84 -6.50 5.77
C ARG A 420 12.34 -7.63 4.86
N LEU A 421 11.50 -8.53 5.39
CA LEU A 421 10.86 -9.64 4.70
C LEU A 421 9.40 -9.36 4.32
N GLY A 422 8.88 -8.16 4.60
CA GLY A 422 7.51 -7.77 4.27
C GLY A 422 6.44 -8.37 5.18
N LEU A 423 6.76 -8.87 6.39
CA LEU A 423 5.72 -9.44 7.27
C LEU A 423 4.65 -8.41 7.69
N ASN A 424 4.91 -7.13 7.48
CA ASN A 424 3.98 -6.03 7.70
C ASN A 424 3.15 -5.66 6.45
N ILE A 425 3.31 -6.37 5.33
CA ILE A 425 2.47 -6.20 4.12
C ILE A 425 1.62 -7.43 3.81
N TRP A 426 2.06 -8.62 4.20
CA TRP A 426 1.36 -9.87 3.85
C TRP A 426 -0.01 -9.95 4.50
N ASP A 427 -1.01 -10.34 3.71
CA ASP A 427 -2.37 -10.55 4.19
C ASP A 427 -2.54 -11.87 4.95
N ASP A 428 -3.72 -12.05 5.56
CA ASP A 428 -4.10 -13.26 6.30
C ASP A 428 -3.86 -14.53 5.47
N ASP A 429 -4.36 -14.53 4.23
CA ASP A 429 -4.34 -15.71 3.37
C ASP A 429 -2.91 -16.11 2.99
N ARG A 430 -2.03 -15.14 2.73
CA ARG A 430 -0.62 -15.42 2.45
C ARG A 430 0.09 -15.93 3.69
N LEU A 431 -0.09 -15.28 4.84
CA LEU A 431 0.53 -15.73 6.09
C LEU A 431 0.03 -17.11 6.52
N LEU A 432 -1.23 -17.43 6.25
CA LEU A 432 -1.84 -18.74 6.47
C LEU A 432 -1.17 -19.82 5.61
N ARG A 433 -1.02 -19.58 4.30
CA ARG A 433 -0.31 -20.50 3.37
C ARG A 433 1.16 -20.70 3.75
N MET A 434 1.77 -19.64 4.27
CA MET A 434 3.13 -19.66 4.79
C MET A 434 3.25 -20.32 6.17
N GLU A 435 2.15 -20.71 6.80
CA GLU A 435 2.09 -21.29 8.15
C GLU A 435 2.69 -20.35 9.24
N MET A 436 2.55 -19.03 9.06
CA MET A 436 3.17 -17.99 9.89
C MET A 436 2.26 -17.41 10.98
N VAL A 437 0.96 -17.72 10.94
CA VAL A 437 -0.05 -17.19 11.88
C VAL A 437 -0.85 -18.27 12.62
N TYR A 438 -0.82 -19.51 12.13
CA TYR A 438 -1.42 -20.68 12.79
C TYR A 438 -0.48 -21.88 12.65
N GLY A 439 -0.27 -22.62 13.72
CA GLY A 439 0.48 -23.87 13.66
C GLY A 439 -0.26 -24.94 12.85
N PRO A 440 0.46 -25.95 12.29
CA PRO A 440 -0.14 -27.02 11.49
C PRO A 440 -1.24 -27.82 12.23
N SER A 441 -1.26 -27.77 13.57
CA SER A 441 -2.26 -28.38 14.45
C SER A 441 -3.61 -27.63 14.51
N CYS A 442 -3.70 -26.39 14.04
CA CYS A 442 -4.92 -25.57 14.10
C CYS A 442 -5.86 -25.71 12.89
N ALA A 443 -5.55 -26.59 11.94
CA ALA A 443 -6.29 -26.75 10.68
C ALA A 443 -7.79 -27.07 10.86
N SER A 444 -8.22 -27.61 12.00
CA SER A 444 -9.63 -27.94 12.27
C SER A 444 -10.49 -26.78 12.78
N TYR A 445 -9.91 -25.60 13.07
CA TYR A 445 -10.60 -24.48 13.75
C TYR A 445 -10.72 -23.19 12.92
N ILE A 446 -10.62 -23.28 11.60
CA ILE A 446 -10.67 -22.12 10.68
C ILE A 446 -12.00 -21.33 10.80
N ALA A 447 -13.07 -21.92 11.36
CA ALA A 447 -14.37 -21.25 11.49
C ALA A 447 -14.61 -20.48 12.82
N ASN A 448 -13.81 -20.69 13.88
CA ASN A 448 -14.07 -20.13 15.22
C ASN A 448 -12.86 -19.42 15.88
N ALA A 449 -11.78 -19.16 15.15
CA ALA A 449 -10.48 -18.76 15.71
C ALA A 449 -10.32 -17.29 16.14
N PHE A 450 -11.38 -16.48 16.16
CA PHE A 450 -11.29 -15.08 16.62
C PHE A 450 -11.27 -14.91 18.15
N THR A 451 -11.49 -15.99 18.92
CA THR A 451 -11.72 -15.89 20.38
C THR A 451 -10.81 -16.73 21.28
N GLN A 452 -9.91 -17.57 20.74
CA GLN A 452 -8.94 -18.32 21.57
C GLN A 452 -7.55 -17.68 21.54
N VAL A 453 -7.48 -16.47 22.11
CA VAL A 453 -6.25 -15.78 22.46
C VAL A 453 -5.74 -16.39 23.78
N GLY A 454 -4.70 -17.22 23.74
CA GLY A 454 -4.12 -17.74 24.99
C GLY A 454 -2.88 -18.60 24.87
N ASN A 455 -2.75 -19.39 23.79
CA ASN A 455 -1.59 -20.28 23.61
C ASN A 455 -1.02 -20.10 22.21
N TYR A 456 -0.25 -19.02 21.99
CA TYR A 456 0.65 -18.98 20.84
C TYR A 456 1.75 -20.02 21.09
N ASP A 457 1.85 -20.94 20.13
CA ASP A 457 2.71 -22.13 20.18
C ASP A 457 4.19 -21.74 20.12
N GLU A 458 5.04 -22.39 20.92
CA GLU A 458 6.51 -22.32 20.81
C GLU A 458 6.96 -22.58 19.36
N ASN A 459 6.19 -23.38 18.62
CA ASN A 459 6.39 -23.61 17.20
C ASN A 459 6.32 -22.33 16.35
N LEU A 460 5.37 -21.43 16.59
CA LEU A 460 5.25 -20.18 15.82
C LEU A 460 6.41 -19.24 16.10
N ALA A 461 6.80 -19.11 17.38
CA ALA A 461 7.97 -18.32 17.76
C ALA A 461 9.25 -18.88 17.15
N PHE A 462 9.41 -20.21 17.16
CA PHE A 462 10.53 -20.89 16.51
C PHE A 462 10.53 -20.66 14.98
N THR A 463 9.36 -20.77 14.34
CA THR A 463 9.19 -20.55 12.91
C THR A 463 9.62 -19.13 12.54
N TRP A 464 9.18 -18.13 13.30
CA TRP A 464 9.60 -16.74 13.10
C TRP A 464 11.11 -16.56 13.35
N ALA A 465 11.65 -17.05 14.46
CA ALA A 465 13.08 -16.97 14.74
C ALA A 465 13.94 -17.67 13.67
N SER A 466 13.39 -18.69 12.99
CA SER A 466 14.08 -19.38 11.90
C SER A 466 14.31 -18.49 10.66
N LEU A 467 13.49 -17.44 10.47
CA LEU A 467 13.61 -16.45 9.38
C LEU A 467 14.81 -15.50 9.55
N LEU A 468 15.40 -15.45 10.74
CA LEU A 468 16.58 -14.63 11.00
C LEU A 468 17.78 -15.16 10.20
N SER A 469 18.55 -14.23 9.65
CA SER A 469 19.86 -14.53 9.06
C SER A 469 20.82 -15.07 10.12
N PRO A 470 21.92 -15.73 9.73
CA PRO A 470 22.92 -16.21 10.67
C PRO A 470 23.44 -15.12 11.62
N LYS A 471 23.69 -13.91 11.08
CA LYS A 471 24.15 -12.75 11.86
C LYS A 471 23.13 -12.31 12.92
N GLU A 472 21.86 -12.21 12.55
CA GLU A 472 20.80 -11.82 13.51
C GLU A 472 20.55 -12.92 14.55
N LYS A 473 20.72 -14.19 14.19
CA LYS A 473 20.68 -15.31 15.16
C LYS A 473 21.85 -15.25 16.14
N ASP A 474 23.04 -14.86 15.68
CA ASP A 474 24.20 -14.66 16.55
C ASP A 474 23.99 -13.48 17.50
N GLU A 475 23.47 -12.37 16.99
CA GLU A 475 23.13 -11.18 17.79
C GLU A 475 22.08 -11.49 18.86
N LEU A 476 21.01 -12.20 18.50
CA LEU A 476 19.96 -12.62 19.44
C LEU A 476 20.52 -13.52 20.55
N ARG A 477 21.34 -14.52 20.19
CA ARG A 477 21.99 -15.41 21.17
C ARG A 477 22.93 -14.66 22.10
N ALA A 478 23.72 -13.73 21.58
CA ALA A 478 24.62 -12.92 22.39
C ALA A 478 23.85 -12.04 23.39
N TYR A 479 22.73 -11.44 22.97
CA TYR A 479 21.88 -10.65 23.86
C TYR A 479 21.30 -11.50 25.00
N GLN A 480 20.76 -12.67 24.66
CA GLN A 480 20.15 -13.59 25.64
C GLN A 480 21.17 -14.10 26.67
N GLN A 481 22.43 -14.31 26.26
CA GLN A 481 23.51 -14.73 27.16
C GLN A 481 24.02 -13.63 28.09
N MET A 482 23.75 -12.34 27.80
CA MET A 482 24.13 -11.22 28.68
C MET A 482 23.07 -10.91 29.74
N GLY A 483 21.86 -11.46 29.60
CA GLY A 483 20.74 -11.26 30.53
C GLY A 483 20.64 -12.31 31.64
N ASP A 484 21.34 -13.44 31.49
CA ASP A 484 21.57 -14.47 32.52
C ASP A 484 22.77 -14.10 33.40
#